data_AF-A0A5C8EMW3-F1
#
_entry.id   AF-A0A5C8EMW3-F1
#
_cell.length_a   1.000
_cell.length_b   1.000
_cell.length_c   1.000
_cell.angle_alpha   90.00
_cell.angle_beta   90.00
_cell.angle_gamma   90.00
#
_symmetry.space_group_name_H-M   'P 1'
#
loop_
_entity.id
_entity.type
_entity.pdbx_description
1 polymer ?
#
loop_
_entity_poly.entity_id
_entity_poly.type
_entity_poly.pdbx_seq_one_letter_code
_entity_poly.pdbx_strand_id
1 'polypeptide(L)'
;MLFSISCSNEDTTGGGNTFSDIQEGYNNTNTITVISQTSSSVYSAGTIEFFVYGVSDYNVSIESVNNGSNPLALEPSDFSYDKSSKKLTLSSSGLTKFQSSSASLTAKQKYQYTITFKFETSSDSKIFDVNVNLIKAEVITKTEIEAMIKSMGTIYIPATNMADESKKANFDFSASTFSSSAPNFNAKIGKAVDASYYTYSGRIYTLWALEKTENFKKYFSGSGGKGDAVVNGLNLTFDLLLYLKEGYALSSEVAHITSDGLSIRLILSSAIGTTQSWVK
;
A
#
# COMPACT_ATOMS: atom_id res chain seq x y z
N MET A 1 81.39 10.89 -2.66
CA MET A 1 80.30 10.98 -3.65
C MET A 1 79.13 10.16 -3.12
N LEU A 2 78.15 10.82 -2.50
CA LEU A 2 76.85 10.23 -2.22
C LEU A 2 75.94 10.53 -3.42
N PHE A 3 75.35 9.49 -4.00
CA PHE A 3 74.31 9.64 -5.01
C PHE A 3 72.98 9.90 -4.31
N SER A 4 72.38 11.07 -4.53
CA SER A 4 70.99 11.33 -4.19
C SER A 4 70.09 10.70 -5.24
N ILE A 5 69.40 9.63 -4.87
CA ILE A 5 68.25 9.12 -5.61
C ILE A 5 67.08 10.05 -5.28
N SER A 6 66.70 10.89 -6.24
CA SER A 6 65.45 11.64 -6.19
C SER A 6 64.31 10.68 -6.49
N CYS A 7 63.57 10.27 -5.46
CA CYS A 7 62.24 9.71 -5.65
C CYS A 7 61.31 10.86 -6.03
N SER A 8 60.94 10.92 -7.31
CA SER A 8 59.77 11.62 -7.78
C SER A 8 58.55 11.01 -7.06
N ASN A 9 58.09 11.66 -6.00
CA ASN A 9 56.69 11.52 -5.62
C ASN A 9 55.90 12.24 -6.70
N GLU A 10 55.37 11.48 -7.66
CA GLU A 10 54.16 11.92 -8.34
C GLU A 10 53.09 12.05 -7.27
N ASP A 11 52.89 13.26 -6.80
CA ASP A 11 51.69 13.68 -6.11
C ASP A 11 50.50 13.37 -7.03
N THR A 12 49.85 12.23 -6.84
CA THR A 12 48.52 11.95 -7.37
C THR A 12 47.49 12.74 -6.56
N THR A 13 47.60 14.05 -6.61
CA THR A 13 46.57 14.98 -6.14
C THR A 13 45.59 15.22 -7.28
N GLY A 14 44.52 14.41 -7.35
CA GLY A 14 43.45 14.67 -8.31
C GLY A 14 42.54 13.50 -8.65
N GLY A 15 42.09 12.73 -7.66
CA GLY A 15 40.93 11.86 -7.87
C GLY A 15 39.69 12.74 -8.05
N GLY A 16 39.36 13.11 -9.28
CA GLY A 16 38.15 13.88 -9.58
C GLY A 16 36.90 13.14 -9.11
N ASN A 17 35.97 13.85 -8.47
CA ASN A 17 34.63 13.35 -8.15
C ASN A 17 33.80 13.22 -9.44
N THR A 18 34.12 12.23 -10.26
CA THR A 18 33.39 11.91 -11.49
C THR A 18 32.49 10.70 -11.27
N PHE A 19 31.38 10.65 -12.01
CA PHE A 19 30.46 9.52 -11.93
C PHE A 19 31.10 8.28 -12.54
N SER A 20 31.26 7.22 -11.74
CA SER A 20 31.73 5.93 -12.28
C SER A 20 30.55 5.12 -12.83
N ASP A 21 29.49 4.96 -12.04
CA ASP A 21 28.32 4.18 -12.42
C ASP A 21 27.03 4.67 -11.74
N ILE A 22 25.89 4.40 -12.36
CA ILE A 22 24.56 4.62 -11.80
C ILE A 22 23.74 3.38 -12.08
N GLN A 23 23.13 2.84 -11.03
CA GLN A 23 22.28 1.66 -11.13
C GLN A 23 20.94 1.92 -10.47
N GLU A 24 19.91 1.26 -10.98
CA GLU A 24 18.60 1.30 -10.37
C GLU A 24 18.56 0.40 -9.12
N GLY A 25 17.88 0.85 -8.07
CA GLY A 25 17.68 0.11 -6.82
C GLY A 25 16.73 -1.09 -6.97
N TYR A 26 16.88 -2.08 -6.10
CA TYR A 26 16.16 -3.36 -6.20
C TYR A 26 14.68 -3.32 -5.80
N ASN A 27 14.27 -2.36 -4.97
CA ASN A 27 12.92 -2.31 -4.38
C ASN A 27 12.04 -1.23 -5.03
N ASN A 28 12.36 -0.86 -6.27
CA ASN A 28 11.64 0.16 -7.00
C ASN A 28 10.27 -0.37 -7.44
N THR A 29 9.24 0.46 -7.28
CA THR A 29 7.90 0.13 -7.77
C THR A 29 7.69 0.64 -9.19
N ASN A 30 8.40 1.72 -9.58
CA ASN A 30 8.31 2.38 -10.89
C ASN A 30 6.89 2.60 -11.39
N THR A 31 5.95 2.78 -10.47
CA THR A 31 4.53 2.81 -10.81
C THR A 31 3.84 3.91 -10.02
N ILE A 32 3.24 4.85 -10.74
CA ILE A 32 2.40 5.90 -10.20
C ILE A 32 0.95 5.49 -10.44
N THR A 33 0.15 5.45 -9.38
CA THR A 33 -1.28 5.13 -9.46
C THR A 33 -2.09 6.38 -9.17
N VAL A 34 -3.04 6.71 -10.05
CA VAL A 34 -3.84 7.94 -9.96
C VAL A 34 -5.32 7.61 -10.07
N ILE A 35 -6.11 8.19 -9.17
CA ILE A 35 -7.57 8.15 -9.26
C ILE A 35 -8.02 9.29 -10.17
N SER A 36 -8.92 9.01 -11.13
CA SER A 36 -9.43 10.02 -12.06
C SER A 36 -10.49 10.96 -11.46
N GLN A 37 -11.08 10.61 -10.33
CA GLN A 37 -11.94 11.52 -9.56
C GLN A 37 -11.07 12.66 -9.02
N THR A 38 -11.65 13.85 -8.82
CA THR A 38 -11.04 15.18 -8.55
C THR A 38 -10.02 15.24 -7.39
N SER A 39 -8.96 14.45 -7.47
CA SER A 39 -7.91 14.33 -6.48
C SER A 39 -6.83 15.35 -6.78
N SER A 40 -6.44 16.13 -5.77
CA SER A 40 -5.29 17.04 -5.84
C SER A 40 -3.95 16.30 -5.68
N SER A 41 -3.96 14.98 -5.53
CA SER A 41 -2.77 14.14 -5.38
C SER A 41 -2.90 12.80 -6.11
N VAL A 42 -1.77 12.14 -6.35
CA VAL A 42 -1.75 10.74 -6.77
C VAL A 42 -2.25 9.84 -5.63
N TYR A 43 -2.74 8.65 -5.96
CA TYR A 43 -3.11 7.64 -4.96
C TYR A 43 -1.87 6.95 -4.39
N SER A 44 -0.92 6.60 -5.26
CA SER A 44 0.39 6.11 -4.86
C SER A 44 1.46 6.69 -5.78
N ALA A 45 2.52 7.22 -5.17
CA ALA A 45 3.75 7.56 -5.87
C ALA A 45 4.51 6.29 -6.28
N GLY A 46 5.37 6.42 -7.29
CA GLY A 46 6.40 5.43 -7.58
C GLY A 46 7.58 5.62 -6.63
N THR A 47 8.25 4.51 -6.29
CA THR A 47 9.52 4.53 -5.57
C THR A 47 10.63 4.25 -6.56
N ILE A 48 11.58 5.17 -6.69
CA ILE A 48 12.75 5.07 -7.57
C ILE A 48 14.00 5.43 -6.77
N GLU A 49 14.74 4.40 -6.37
CA GLU A 49 16.06 4.49 -5.77
C GLU A 49 17.15 4.29 -6.84
N PHE A 50 18.27 4.98 -6.63
CA PHE A 50 19.48 4.85 -7.45
C PHE A 50 20.69 4.56 -6.56
N PHE A 51 21.54 3.63 -6.98
CA PHE A 51 22.89 3.47 -6.46
C PHE A 51 23.85 4.26 -7.35
N VAL A 52 24.46 5.29 -6.78
CA VAL A 52 25.37 6.19 -7.49
C VAL A 52 26.78 6.00 -6.96
N TYR A 53 27.72 5.76 -7.87
CA TYR A 53 29.11 5.44 -7.55
C TYR A 53 30.07 6.50 -8.09
N GLY A 54 31.19 6.68 -7.38
CA GLY A 54 32.25 7.64 -7.74
C GLY A 54 32.08 9.05 -7.17
N VAL A 55 30.89 9.40 -6.69
CA VAL A 55 30.58 10.70 -6.07
C VAL A 55 29.84 10.54 -4.76
N SER A 56 30.04 11.46 -3.83
CA SER A 56 29.36 11.50 -2.51
C SER A 56 28.20 12.49 -2.44
N ASP A 57 28.23 13.54 -3.26
CA ASP A 57 27.17 14.54 -3.35
C ASP A 57 26.85 14.87 -4.81
N TYR A 58 25.56 15.02 -5.11
CA TYR A 58 25.02 15.21 -6.45
C TYR A 58 23.56 15.66 -6.41
N ASN A 59 23.13 16.41 -7.42
CA ASN A 59 21.73 16.71 -7.67
C ASN A 59 21.11 15.68 -8.61
N VAL A 60 19.79 15.49 -8.50
CA VAL A 60 19.00 14.66 -9.42
C VAL A 60 17.87 15.50 -9.95
N SER A 61 17.69 15.49 -11.26
CA SER A 61 16.59 16.16 -11.95
C SER A 61 16.04 15.28 -13.07
N ILE A 62 14.87 15.63 -13.59
CA ILE A 62 14.28 14.97 -14.75
C ILE A 62 14.67 15.78 -15.99
N GLU A 63 15.45 15.18 -16.88
CA GLU A 63 15.94 15.80 -18.10
C GLU A 63 14.92 15.70 -19.23
N SER A 64 14.37 14.50 -19.42
CA SER A 64 13.47 14.23 -20.54
C SER A 64 12.44 13.16 -20.19
N VAL A 65 11.33 13.18 -20.92
CA VAL A 65 10.27 12.16 -20.83
C VAL A 65 9.95 11.69 -22.25
N ASN A 66 10.17 10.41 -22.50
CA ASN A 66 9.71 9.75 -23.70
C ASN A 66 8.34 9.11 -23.44
N ASN A 67 7.33 9.60 -24.16
CA ASN A 67 5.94 9.19 -24.03
C ASN A 67 5.59 7.93 -24.85
N GLY A 68 6.48 7.47 -25.72
CA GLY A 68 6.19 6.39 -26.67
C GLY A 68 4.89 6.65 -27.44
N SER A 69 4.02 5.66 -27.49
CA SER A 69 2.69 5.74 -28.12
C SER A 69 1.56 6.02 -27.11
N ASN A 70 1.87 6.56 -25.93
CA ASN A 70 0.84 6.82 -24.92
C ASN A 70 -0.11 7.94 -25.35
N PRO A 71 -1.42 7.83 -25.01
CA PRO A 71 -2.42 8.85 -25.34
C PRO A 71 -2.28 10.13 -24.49
N LEU A 72 -1.54 10.08 -23.40
CA LEU A 72 -1.26 11.21 -22.51
C LEU A 72 0.20 11.64 -22.72
N ALA A 73 0.40 12.84 -23.25
CA ALA A 73 1.72 13.43 -23.40
C ALA A 73 2.11 14.16 -22.11
N LEU A 74 3.18 13.69 -21.47
CA LEU A 74 3.78 14.29 -20.29
C LEU A 74 5.19 14.78 -20.62
N GLU A 75 5.60 15.83 -19.94
CA GLU A 75 6.92 16.44 -20.06
C GLU A 75 7.62 16.47 -18.69
N PRO A 76 8.93 16.79 -18.61
CA PRO A 76 9.66 16.76 -17.35
C PRO A 76 8.98 17.48 -16.17
N SER A 77 8.37 18.64 -16.41
CA SER A 77 7.68 19.44 -15.38
C SER A 77 6.37 18.82 -14.87
N ASP A 78 5.82 17.81 -15.56
CA ASP A 78 4.64 17.07 -15.13
C ASP A 78 4.94 16.03 -14.05
N PHE A 79 6.22 15.80 -13.79
CA PHE A 79 6.69 14.90 -12.75
C PHE A 79 7.39 15.69 -11.64
N SER A 80 7.41 15.09 -10.46
CA SER A 80 8.19 15.57 -9.33
C SER A 80 8.91 14.38 -8.72
N TYR A 81 10.23 14.47 -8.63
CA TYR A 81 11.07 13.49 -7.96
C TYR A 81 11.69 14.10 -6.71
N ASP A 82 11.56 13.39 -5.58
CA ASP A 82 12.20 13.77 -4.34
C ASP A 82 13.31 12.75 -4.00
N LYS A 83 14.57 13.18 -4.08
CA LYS A 83 15.76 12.34 -3.84
C LYS A 83 15.77 11.72 -2.45
N SER A 84 15.32 12.46 -1.42
CA SER A 84 15.40 12.02 -0.02
C SER A 84 14.44 10.86 0.28
N SER A 85 13.18 11.02 -0.14
CA SER A 85 12.13 10.01 0.02
C SER A 85 12.10 8.98 -1.10
N LYS A 86 12.86 9.20 -2.18
CA LYS A 86 12.95 8.36 -3.38
C LYS A 86 11.62 8.29 -4.14
N LYS A 87 10.73 9.26 -3.94
CA LYS A 87 9.38 9.24 -4.51
C LYS A 87 9.32 10.00 -5.82
N LEU A 88 8.78 9.35 -6.85
CA LEU A 88 8.34 9.96 -8.09
C LEU A 88 6.82 10.08 -8.10
N THR A 89 6.31 11.29 -8.34
CA THR A 89 4.86 11.57 -8.47
C THR A 89 4.59 12.40 -9.71
N LEU A 90 3.31 12.52 -10.08
CA LEU A 90 2.88 13.63 -10.92
C LEU A 90 2.90 14.93 -10.12
N SER A 91 3.35 16.01 -10.76
CA SER A 91 3.20 17.38 -10.26
C SER A 91 1.74 17.83 -10.43
N SER A 92 1.42 19.05 -9.98
CA SER A 92 0.09 19.63 -10.19
C SER A 92 -0.26 19.79 -11.68
N SER A 93 0.72 20.12 -12.54
CA SER A 93 0.48 20.20 -13.99
C SER A 93 0.22 18.82 -14.57
N GLY A 94 1.02 17.82 -14.19
CA GLY A 94 0.85 16.44 -14.61
C GLY A 94 -0.50 15.86 -14.20
N LEU A 95 -0.94 16.12 -12.96
CA LEU A 95 -2.27 15.75 -12.49
C LEU A 95 -3.38 16.41 -13.30
N THR A 96 -3.23 17.70 -13.63
CA THR A 96 -4.21 18.44 -14.46
C THR A 96 -4.32 17.84 -15.87
N LYS A 97 -3.18 17.50 -16.50
CA LYS A 97 -3.15 16.83 -17.81
C LYS A 97 -3.77 15.43 -17.74
N PHE A 98 -3.43 14.66 -16.70
CA PHE A 98 -4.02 13.35 -16.45
C PHE A 98 -5.54 13.43 -16.30
N GLN A 99 -6.05 14.36 -15.48
CA GLN A 99 -7.49 14.55 -15.27
C GLN A 99 -8.20 14.91 -16.58
N SER A 100 -7.63 15.84 -17.34
CA SER A 100 -8.16 16.28 -18.63
C SER A 100 -8.22 15.14 -19.66
N SER A 101 -7.27 14.21 -19.62
CA SER A 101 -7.20 13.06 -20.52
C SER A 101 -7.82 11.79 -19.93
N SER A 102 -8.34 11.84 -18.70
CA SER A 102 -8.69 10.64 -17.95
C SER A 102 -9.80 9.81 -18.61
N ALA A 103 -10.65 10.43 -19.41
CA ALA A 103 -11.71 9.76 -20.16
C ALA A 103 -11.17 8.84 -21.27
N SER A 104 -10.03 9.17 -21.88
CA SER A 104 -9.38 8.33 -22.90
C SER A 104 -8.45 7.27 -22.31
N LEU A 105 -8.26 7.26 -20.99
CA LEU A 105 -7.47 6.27 -20.29
C LEU A 105 -8.34 5.10 -19.79
N THR A 106 -7.89 3.90 -20.07
CA THR A 106 -8.48 2.64 -19.60
C THR A 106 -8.00 2.35 -18.18
N ALA A 107 -8.92 2.02 -17.28
CA ALA A 107 -8.57 1.67 -15.91
C ALA A 107 -7.67 0.42 -15.87
N LYS A 108 -6.72 0.39 -14.93
CA LYS A 108 -5.72 -0.68 -14.72
C LYS A 108 -4.73 -0.91 -15.87
N GLN A 109 -4.88 -0.22 -17.00
CA GLN A 109 -3.88 -0.24 -18.07
C GLN A 109 -2.60 0.46 -17.60
N LYS A 110 -1.44 -0.15 -17.90
CA LYS A 110 -0.13 0.48 -17.71
C LYS A 110 0.19 1.33 -18.94
N TYR A 111 0.43 2.61 -18.69
CA TYR A 111 0.98 3.55 -19.67
C TYR A 111 2.45 3.77 -19.30
N GLN A 112 3.37 3.19 -20.07
CA GLN A 112 4.80 3.21 -19.75
C GLN A 112 5.49 4.42 -20.39
N TYR A 113 6.23 5.17 -19.59
CA TYR A 113 7.06 6.30 -19.99
C TYR A 113 8.50 5.96 -19.70
N THR A 114 9.43 6.38 -20.54
CA THR A 114 10.86 6.35 -20.20
C THR A 114 11.25 7.73 -19.72
N ILE A 115 11.65 7.84 -18.46
CA ILE A 115 12.08 9.09 -17.84
C ILE A 115 13.60 9.07 -17.75
N THR A 116 14.23 10.05 -18.39
CA THR A 116 15.68 10.27 -18.27
C THR A 116 15.95 11.14 -17.07
N PHE A 117 16.62 10.59 -16.06
CA PHE A 117 17.11 11.33 -14.92
C PHE A 117 18.52 11.85 -15.20
N LYS A 118 18.78 13.12 -14.91
CA LYS A 118 20.11 13.72 -14.93
C LYS A 118 20.66 13.85 -13.52
N PHE A 119 21.86 13.31 -13.34
CA PHE A 119 22.66 13.38 -12.14
C PHE A 119 23.80 14.35 -12.39
N GLU A 120 24.00 15.31 -11.50
CA GLU A 120 24.93 16.41 -11.75
C GLU A 120 25.69 16.77 -10.47
N THR A 121 27.01 16.91 -10.61
CA THR A 121 27.88 17.58 -9.64
C THR A 121 28.29 18.94 -10.20
N SER A 122 29.16 19.67 -9.51
CA SER A 122 29.70 20.93 -10.05
C SER A 122 30.61 20.74 -11.27
N SER A 123 31.08 19.52 -11.54
CA SER A 123 32.11 19.25 -12.56
C SER A 123 31.79 18.14 -13.54
N ASP A 124 30.72 17.37 -13.31
CA ASP A 124 30.37 16.21 -14.12
C ASP A 124 28.86 15.98 -14.15
N SER A 125 28.36 15.28 -15.17
CA SER A 125 26.97 14.89 -15.26
C SER A 125 26.81 13.53 -15.94
N LYS A 126 25.81 12.77 -15.51
CA LYS A 126 25.45 11.48 -16.09
C LYS A 126 23.94 11.34 -16.17
N ILE A 127 23.47 10.63 -17.19
CA ILE A 127 22.05 10.34 -17.36
C ILE A 127 21.75 8.87 -17.08
N PHE A 128 20.53 8.60 -16.63
CA PHE A 128 20.04 7.25 -16.42
C PHE A 128 18.55 7.19 -16.77
N ASP A 129 18.17 6.23 -17.60
CA ASP A 129 16.79 6.05 -18.04
C ASP A 129 16.05 5.05 -17.14
N VAL A 130 14.84 5.41 -16.72
CA VAL A 130 13.95 4.55 -15.94
C VAL A 130 12.61 4.42 -16.65
N ASN A 131 12.13 3.18 -16.79
CA ASN A 131 10.79 2.92 -17.28
C ASN A 131 9.78 3.02 -16.13
N VAL A 132 8.85 3.96 -16.24
CA VAL A 132 7.84 4.27 -15.23
C VAL A 132 6.45 4.02 -15.80
N ASN A 133 5.61 3.31 -15.06
CA ASN A 133 4.21 3.10 -15.41
C ASN A 133 3.33 4.15 -14.73
N LEU A 134 2.41 4.74 -15.49
CA LEU A 134 1.27 5.47 -14.96
C LEU A 134 0.02 4.62 -15.12
N ILE A 135 -0.76 4.47 -14.05
CA ILE A 135 -1.98 3.68 -14.04
C ILE A 135 -3.16 4.53 -13.58
N LYS A 136 -4.22 4.58 -14.40
CA LYS A 136 -5.54 5.03 -13.95
C LYS A 136 -6.15 3.93 -13.10
N ALA A 137 -6.40 4.21 -11.83
CA ALA A 137 -6.93 3.21 -10.92
C ALA A 137 -8.40 2.88 -11.22
N GLU A 138 -8.78 1.62 -11.03
CA GLU A 138 -10.17 1.25 -10.76
C GLU A 138 -10.45 1.51 -9.27
N VAL A 139 -11.43 2.38 -8.99
CA VAL A 139 -11.75 2.81 -7.63
C VAL A 139 -12.68 1.81 -6.98
N ILE A 140 -12.27 1.28 -5.83
CA ILE A 140 -13.08 0.45 -4.95
C ILE A 140 -13.88 1.39 -4.03
N THR A 141 -15.19 1.29 -4.14
CA THR A 141 -16.14 2.11 -3.40
C THR A 141 -16.40 1.57 -2.00
N LYS A 142 -16.94 2.42 -1.12
CA LYS A 142 -17.48 2.01 0.18
C LYS A 142 -18.45 0.84 0.05
N THR A 143 -19.36 0.88 -0.93
CA THR A 143 -20.36 -0.17 -1.16
C THR A 143 -19.72 -1.51 -1.51
N GLU A 144 -18.61 -1.52 -2.25
CA GLU A 144 -17.89 -2.75 -2.57
C GLU A 144 -17.17 -3.35 -1.35
N ILE A 145 -16.65 -2.51 -0.44
CA ILE A 145 -16.11 -2.93 0.85
C ILE A 145 -17.22 -3.50 1.75
N GLU A 146 -18.38 -2.85 1.81
CA GLU A 146 -19.54 -3.39 2.54
C GLU A 146 -19.99 -4.73 1.95
N ALA A 147 -20.10 -4.84 0.63
CA ALA A 147 -20.48 -6.07 -0.05
C ALA A 147 -19.48 -7.19 0.24
N MET A 148 -18.17 -6.87 0.27
CA MET A 148 -17.13 -7.83 0.67
C MET A 148 -17.40 -8.37 2.07
N ILE A 149 -17.62 -7.50 3.05
CA ILE A 149 -17.87 -7.90 4.45
C ILE A 149 -19.18 -8.68 4.59
N LYS A 150 -20.26 -8.23 3.95
CA LYS A 150 -21.56 -8.93 3.95
C LYS A 150 -21.45 -10.33 3.36
N SER A 151 -20.63 -10.51 2.31
CA SER A 151 -20.48 -11.80 1.63
C SER A 151 -19.73 -12.86 2.44
N MET A 152 -19.09 -12.48 3.56
CA MET A 152 -18.62 -13.47 4.54
C MET A 152 -19.78 -14.26 5.16
N GLY A 153 -20.99 -13.68 5.17
CA GLY A 153 -22.18 -14.26 5.78
C GLY A 153 -21.99 -14.48 7.28
N THR A 154 -22.34 -15.68 7.74
CA THR A 154 -22.15 -16.08 9.13
C THR A 154 -20.82 -16.80 9.30
N ILE A 155 -19.98 -16.29 10.19
CA ILE A 155 -18.76 -16.98 10.62
C ILE A 155 -19.01 -17.70 11.95
N TYR A 156 -18.31 -18.81 12.16
CA TYR A 156 -18.43 -19.62 13.36
C TYR A 156 -17.09 -19.68 14.09
N ILE A 157 -17.09 -19.29 15.36
CA ILE A 157 -15.90 -19.28 16.21
C ILE A 157 -16.08 -20.33 17.32
N PRO A 158 -15.20 -21.33 17.41
CA PRO A 158 -15.29 -22.34 18.46
C PRO A 158 -14.89 -21.77 19.83
N ALA A 159 -15.56 -22.27 20.88
CA ALA A 159 -15.14 -22.07 22.26
C ALA A 159 -13.82 -22.82 22.54
N THR A 160 -13.04 -22.34 23.52
CA THR A 160 -11.77 -22.97 23.91
C THR A 160 -12.00 -24.41 24.40
N ASN A 161 -11.18 -25.36 23.94
CA ASN A 161 -11.18 -26.77 24.37
C ASN A 161 -12.49 -27.55 24.13
N MET A 162 -13.32 -27.15 23.15
CA MET A 162 -14.57 -27.85 22.85
C MET A 162 -14.58 -28.40 21.42
N ALA A 163 -14.72 -29.73 21.30
CA ALA A 163 -15.04 -30.41 20.04
C ALA A 163 -16.54 -30.30 19.68
N ASP A 164 -17.37 -29.78 20.60
CA ASP A 164 -18.81 -29.67 20.46
C ASP A 164 -19.19 -28.48 19.55
N GLU A 165 -19.67 -28.80 18.35
CA GLU A 165 -20.09 -27.79 17.37
C GLU A 165 -21.28 -26.95 17.83
N SER A 166 -22.09 -27.44 18.77
CA SER A 166 -23.26 -26.71 19.29
C SER A 166 -22.87 -25.48 20.13
N LYS A 167 -21.58 -25.36 20.48
CA LYS A 167 -21.02 -24.28 21.32
C LYS A 167 -20.21 -23.26 20.53
N LYS A 168 -20.34 -23.22 19.20
CA LYS A 168 -19.73 -22.19 18.35
C LYS A 168 -20.51 -20.88 18.44
N ALA A 169 -19.81 -19.77 18.62
CA ALA A 169 -20.38 -18.44 18.46
C ALA A 169 -20.55 -18.12 16.97
N ASN A 170 -21.78 -17.76 16.58
CA ASN A 170 -22.10 -17.32 15.24
C ASN A 170 -22.08 -15.79 15.15
N PHE A 171 -21.34 -15.23 14.21
CA PHE A 171 -21.33 -13.79 13.95
C PHE A 171 -21.80 -13.55 12.52
N ASP A 172 -22.95 -12.90 12.38
CA ASP A 172 -23.55 -12.63 11.08
C ASP A 172 -23.14 -11.24 10.58
N PHE A 173 -22.50 -11.22 9.40
CA PHE A 173 -22.08 -10.00 8.71
C PHE A 173 -23.06 -9.57 7.61
N SER A 174 -24.11 -10.34 7.30
CA SER A 174 -25.02 -10.11 6.17
C SER A 174 -25.68 -8.72 6.15
N ALA A 175 -25.90 -8.12 7.33
CA ALA A 175 -26.47 -6.79 7.51
C ALA A 175 -25.43 -5.70 7.87
N SER A 176 -24.13 -5.99 7.74
CA SER A 176 -23.06 -5.06 8.14
C SER A 176 -23.03 -3.78 7.32
N THR A 177 -22.83 -2.63 7.97
CA THR A 177 -22.67 -1.33 7.32
C THR A 177 -21.33 -0.70 7.71
N PHE A 178 -20.68 -0.01 6.78
CA PHE A 178 -19.37 0.59 7.02
C PHE A 178 -19.49 1.86 7.87
N SER A 179 -18.69 1.91 8.94
CA SER A 179 -18.44 3.10 9.77
C SER A 179 -17.09 3.70 9.44
N SER A 180 -17.03 5.03 9.27
CA SER A 180 -15.77 5.77 9.13
C SER A 180 -14.95 5.79 10.42
N SER A 181 -15.60 5.65 11.59
CA SER A 181 -14.93 5.49 12.89
C SER A 181 -14.56 4.03 13.15
N ALA A 182 -13.44 3.79 13.83
CA ALA A 182 -13.08 2.48 14.35
C ALA A 182 -13.95 2.11 15.56
N PRO A 183 -14.50 0.88 15.65
CA PRO A 183 -14.41 -0.19 14.65
C PRO A 183 -15.27 0.08 13.41
N ASN A 184 -14.73 -0.19 12.22
CA ASN A 184 -15.42 0.05 10.95
C ASN A 184 -16.62 -0.89 10.76
N PHE A 185 -16.53 -2.11 11.29
CA PHE A 185 -17.60 -3.10 11.28
C PHE A 185 -17.82 -3.72 12.64
N ASN A 186 -19.08 -4.08 12.91
CA ASN A 186 -19.50 -4.70 14.14
C ASN A 186 -20.35 -5.92 13.80
N ALA A 187 -20.03 -7.07 14.41
CA ALA A 187 -20.88 -8.25 14.35
C ALA A 187 -21.20 -8.71 15.78
N LYS A 188 -22.47 -8.91 16.05
CA LYS A 188 -22.95 -9.42 17.34
C LYS A 188 -23.35 -10.87 17.19
N ILE A 189 -23.11 -11.67 18.23
CA ILE A 189 -23.58 -13.04 18.27
C ILE A 189 -25.12 -13.10 18.22
N GLY A 190 -25.67 -14.00 17.40
CA GLY A 190 -27.13 -14.14 17.24
C GLY A 190 -27.82 -14.75 18.45
N LYS A 191 -27.15 -15.65 19.19
CA LYS A 191 -27.68 -16.29 20.40
C LYS A 191 -26.57 -16.57 21.41
N ALA A 192 -26.83 -16.31 22.69
CA ALA A 192 -25.96 -16.73 23.77
C ALA A 192 -25.82 -18.26 23.80
N VAL A 193 -24.58 -18.73 23.86
CA VAL A 193 -24.25 -20.16 23.93
C VAL A 193 -23.61 -20.43 25.29
N ASP A 194 -23.94 -21.57 25.89
CA ASP A 194 -23.41 -21.98 27.20
C ASP A 194 -21.95 -22.47 27.09
N ALA A 195 -21.07 -21.49 26.88
CA ALA A 195 -19.63 -21.64 26.75
C ALA A 195 -18.93 -20.65 27.67
N SER A 196 -17.95 -21.12 28.43
CA SER A 196 -17.25 -20.30 29.42
C SER A 196 -16.25 -19.33 28.79
N TYR A 197 -15.61 -19.70 27.67
CA TYR A 197 -14.52 -18.93 27.08
C TYR A 197 -14.44 -19.09 25.54
N TYR A 198 -14.30 -17.97 24.83
CA TYR A 198 -13.98 -17.95 23.40
C TYR A 198 -12.56 -17.47 23.19
N THR A 199 -11.84 -18.13 22.28
CA THR A 199 -10.45 -17.75 22.01
C THR A 199 -10.36 -16.46 21.19
N TYR A 200 -9.27 -15.72 21.40
CA TYR A 200 -8.81 -14.61 20.55
C TYR A 200 -8.69 -14.99 19.06
N SER A 201 -8.72 -16.29 18.71
CA SER A 201 -8.70 -16.78 17.32
C SER A 201 -9.85 -16.25 16.45
N GLY A 202 -10.85 -15.57 17.01
CA GLY A 202 -11.89 -14.87 16.24
C GLY A 202 -11.34 -13.98 15.12
N ARG A 203 -10.18 -13.35 15.32
CA ARG A 203 -9.46 -12.63 14.25
C ARG A 203 -9.12 -13.54 13.06
N ILE A 204 -8.58 -14.73 13.34
CA ILE A 204 -8.14 -15.69 12.32
C ILE A 204 -9.32 -16.21 11.52
N TYR A 205 -10.40 -16.62 12.19
CA TYR A 205 -11.62 -17.09 11.51
C TYR A 205 -12.26 -16.00 10.65
N THR A 206 -12.29 -14.76 11.14
CA THR A 206 -12.80 -13.62 10.38
C THR A 206 -11.93 -13.35 9.14
N LEU A 207 -10.61 -13.37 9.30
CA LEU A 207 -9.67 -13.19 8.19
C LEU A 207 -9.85 -14.26 7.10
N TRP A 208 -9.92 -15.54 7.50
CA TRP A 208 -10.14 -16.63 6.55
C TRP A 208 -11.49 -16.56 5.83
N ALA A 209 -12.53 -16.07 6.50
CA ALA A 209 -13.82 -15.83 5.85
C ALA A 209 -13.72 -14.69 4.83
N LEU A 210 -13.04 -13.61 5.18
CA LEU A 210 -12.83 -12.46 4.32
C LEU A 210 -12.05 -12.83 3.04
N GLU A 211 -10.96 -13.58 3.19
CA GLU A 211 -10.09 -14.02 2.08
C GLU A 211 -10.82 -14.92 1.06
N LYS A 212 -11.91 -15.58 1.47
CA LYS A 212 -12.74 -16.42 0.60
C LYS A 212 -13.72 -15.63 -0.25
N THR A 213 -14.00 -14.37 0.08
CA THR A 213 -14.96 -13.55 -0.66
C THR A 213 -14.46 -13.21 -2.05
N GLU A 214 -15.38 -13.13 -3.02
CA GLU A 214 -15.01 -12.80 -4.41
C GLU A 214 -14.44 -11.38 -4.53
N ASN A 215 -14.98 -10.42 -3.78
CA ASN A 215 -14.45 -9.06 -3.73
C ASN A 215 -13.03 -9.03 -3.16
N PHE A 216 -12.74 -9.82 -2.12
CA PHE A 216 -11.37 -9.90 -1.61
C PHE A 216 -10.42 -10.41 -2.68
N LYS A 217 -10.74 -11.55 -3.30
CA LYS A 217 -9.92 -12.14 -4.38
C LYS A 217 -9.78 -11.20 -5.59
N LYS A 218 -10.80 -10.40 -5.89
CA LYS A 218 -10.77 -9.44 -7.00
C LYS A 218 -9.83 -8.27 -6.72
N TYR A 219 -9.89 -7.71 -5.52
CA TYR A 219 -9.30 -6.40 -5.20
C TYR A 219 -7.98 -6.46 -4.43
N PHE A 220 -7.75 -7.48 -3.62
CA PHE A 220 -6.64 -7.55 -2.68
C PHE A 220 -5.66 -8.68 -3.04
N SER A 221 -4.37 -8.41 -2.89
CA SER A 221 -3.27 -9.34 -3.13
C SER A 221 -2.94 -10.17 -1.88
N GLY A 222 -3.39 -9.72 -0.72
CA GLY A 222 -3.26 -10.43 0.54
C GLY A 222 -3.75 -9.61 1.72
N SER A 223 -3.57 -10.19 2.91
CA SER A 223 -3.93 -9.56 4.17
C SER A 223 -3.03 -10.01 5.32
N GLY A 224 -3.08 -9.28 6.41
CA GLY A 224 -2.36 -9.60 7.65
C GLY A 224 -3.08 -9.03 8.87
N GLY A 225 -2.64 -9.41 10.06
CA GLY A 225 -3.11 -8.74 11.28
C GLY A 225 -2.31 -7.47 11.52
N LYS A 226 -3.00 -6.41 11.95
CA LYS A 226 -2.35 -5.20 12.46
C LYS A 226 -2.41 -5.19 13.98
N GLY A 227 -1.25 -5.24 14.62
CA GLY A 227 -1.15 -5.26 16.09
C GLY A 227 -1.87 -6.44 16.75
N ASP A 228 -2.11 -6.29 18.04
CA ASP A 228 -2.85 -7.25 18.86
C ASP A 228 -4.35 -6.89 18.89
N ALA A 229 -5.23 -7.90 18.83
CA ALA A 229 -6.63 -7.67 19.12
C ALA A 229 -6.82 -7.31 20.61
N VAL A 230 -7.80 -6.47 20.85
CA VAL A 230 -8.13 -5.94 22.16
C VAL A 230 -9.41 -6.60 22.66
N VAL A 231 -9.32 -7.18 23.85
CA VAL A 231 -10.48 -7.71 24.57
C VAL A 231 -10.93 -6.68 25.61
N ASN A 232 -12.20 -6.29 25.55
CA ASN A 232 -12.84 -5.45 26.56
C ASN A 232 -14.24 -5.99 26.88
N GLY A 233 -14.34 -6.77 27.97
CA GLY A 233 -15.56 -7.47 28.35
C GLY A 233 -16.02 -8.42 27.25
N LEU A 234 -17.21 -8.16 26.70
CA LEU A 234 -17.81 -8.97 25.62
C LEU A 234 -17.29 -8.63 24.22
N ASN A 235 -16.40 -7.64 24.10
CA ASN A 235 -15.90 -7.15 22.82
C ASN A 235 -14.52 -7.72 22.53
N LEU A 236 -14.33 -8.22 21.31
CA LEU A 236 -13.03 -8.48 20.69
C LEU A 236 -12.89 -7.57 19.48
N THR A 237 -11.93 -6.65 19.51
CA THR A 237 -11.67 -5.71 18.41
C THR A 237 -10.30 -5.97 17.81
N PHE A 238 -10.20 -6.07 16.50
CA PHE A 238 -8.94 -6.26 15.78
C PHE A 238 -8.94 -5.49 14.46
N ASP A 239 -7.74 -5.20 14.00
CA ASP A 239 -7.50 -4.53 12.73
C ASP A 239 -6.82 -5.48 11.75
N LEU A 240 -7.29 -5.47 10.50
CA LEU A 240 -6.75 -6.27 9.40
C LEU A 240 -6.00 -5.36 8.41
N LEU A 241 -4.72 -5.61 8.17
CA LEU A 241 -4.00 -5.00 7.05
C LEU A 241 -4.48 -5.66 5.75
N LEU A 242 -4.83 -4.84 4.78
CA LEU A 242 -5.25 -5.29 3.45
C LEU A 242 -4.26 -4.73 2.41
N TYR A 243 -3.76 -5.59 1.53
CA TYR A 243 -2.86 -5.19 0.45
C TYR A 243 -3.62 -5.16 -0.86
N LEU A 244 -3.68 -4.00 -1.52
CA LEU A 244 -4.36 -3.87 -2.80
C LEU A 244 -3.57 -4.56 -3.92
N LYS A 245 -4.29 -5.09 -4.91
CA LYS A 245 -3.69 -5.41 -6.21
C LYS A 245 -3.36 -4.13 -6.95
N GLU A 246 -2.30 -4.18 -7.74
CA GLU A 246 -1.90 -3.07 -8.61
C GLU A 246 -3.05 -2.62 -9.51
N GLY A 247 -3.16 -1.29 -9.70
CA GLY A 247 -4.22 -0.68 -10.50
C GLY A 247 -5.56 -0.54 -9.79
N TYR A 248 -5.72 -1.02 -8.57
CA TYR A 248 -6.86 -0.67 -7.72
C TYR A 248 -6.49 0.43 -6.73
N ALA A 249 -7.48 1.23 -6.39
CA ALA A 249 -7.37 2.25 -5.36
C ALA A 249 -8.66 2.31 -4.54
N LEU A 250 -8.58 2.72 -3.28
CA LEU A 250 -9.76 2.93 -2.46
C LEU A 250 -10.32 4.33 -2.65
N SER A 251 -11.65 4.44 -2.68
CA SER A 251 -12.34 5.73 -2.58
C SER A 251 -11.99 6.42 -1.25
N SER A 252 -12.07 7.76 -1.25
CA SER A 252 -11.67 8.58 -0.09
C SER A 252 -12.41 8.23 1.21
N GLU A 253 -13.64 7.74 1.13
CA GLU A 253 -14.43 7.30 2.29
C GLU A 253 -13.86 6.10 3.04
N VAL A 254 -13.05 5.28 2.36
CA VAL A 254 -12.52 4.02 2.89
C VAL A 254 -11.00 3.90 2.73
N ALA A 255 -10.32 4.92 2.19
CA ALA A 255 -8.89 4.86 1.88
C ALA A 255 -8.01 4.61 3.11
N HIS A 256 -8.46 5.02 4.30
CA HIS A 256 -7.74 4.78 5.54
C HIS A 256 -7.60 3.30 5.89
N ILE A 257 -8.45 2.39 5.40
CA ILE A 257 -8.38 0.97 5.81
C ILE A 257 -7.08 0.28 5.38
N THR A 258 -6.39 0.77 4.35
CA THR A 258 -5.09 0.22 3.92
C THR A 258 -3.91 0.77 4.73
N SER A 259 -4.04 1.93 5.37
CA SER A 259 -3.01 2.49 6.27
C SER A 259 -3.28 2.11 7.72
N ASP A 260 -4.52 2.31 8.16
CA ASP A 260 -4.97 2.22 9.54
C ASP A 260 -5.36 0.79 9.90
N GLY A 261 -5.68 -0.02 8.88
CA GLY A 261 -6.23 -1.37 9.04
C GLY A 261 -7.76 -1.33 9.04
N LEU A 262 -8.37 -2.36 8.47
CA LEU A 262 -9.80 -2.58 8.53
C LEU A 262 -10.19 -3.08 9.93
N SER A 263 -10.84 -2.23 10.70
CA SER A 263 -11.19 -2.51 12.10
C SER A 263 -12.53 -3.24 12.22
N ILE A 264 -12.53 -4.40 12.87
CA ILE A 264 -13.71 -5.25 13.10
C ILE A 264 -13.85 -5.53 14.59
N ARG A 265 -15.08 -5.39 15.10
CA ARG A 265 -15.43 -5.76 16.47
C ARG A 265 -16.46 -6.88 16.50
N LEU A 266 -16.11 -7.97 17.16
CA LEU A 266 -16.99 -9.08 17.48
C LEU A 266 -17.55 -8.91 18.90
N ILE A 267 -18.87 -8.99 19.05
CA ILE A 267 -19.59 -8.69 20.30
C ILE A 267 -20.34 -9.94 20.77
N LEU A 268 -19.88 -10.53 21.87
CA LEU A 268 -20.60 -11.61 22.56
C LEU A 268 -21.88 -11.09 23.22
N SER A 269 -22.73 -12.00 23.67
CA SER A 269 -23.95 -11.67 24.42
C SER A 269 -23.86 -12.29 25.81
N SER A 270 -24.39 -11.60 26.83
CA SER A 270 -24.60 -12.20 28.14
C SER A 270 -26.01 -12.80 28.20
N ALA A 271 -26.13 -14.09 28.52
CA ALA A 271 -27.38 -14.64 29.05
C ALA A 271 -27.34 -14.64 30.58
N ILE A 272 -28.52 -14.56 31.20
CA ILE A 272 -28.68 -14.68 32.66
C ILE A 272 -28.11 -16.04 33.09
N GLY A 273 -27.10 -16.03 33.96
CA GLY A 273 -26.47 -17.24 34.49
C GLY A 273 -25.29 -17.79 33.69
N THR A 274 -24.91 -17.18 32.56
CA THR A 274 -23.73 -17.59 31.77
C THR A 274 -22.64 -16.53 31.81
N THR A 275 -21.40 -16.92 32.08
CA THR A 275 -20.22 -16.05 31.92
C THR A 275 -19.56 -16.36 30.58
N GLN A 276 -19.74 -15.49 29.59
CA GLN A 276 -19.01 -15.54 28.33
C GLN A 276 -17.92 -14.47 28.35
N SER A 277 -16.70 -14.83 27.98
CA SER A 277 -15.61 -13.88 27.81
C SER A 277 -14.68 -14.30 26.68
N TRP A 278 -13.98 -13.32 26.11
CA TRP A 278 -12.85 -13.59 25.25
C TRP A 278 -11.62 -13.89 26.13
N VAL A 279 -10.89 -14.95 25.80
CA VAL A 279 -9.63 -15.33 26.43
C VAL A 279 -8.50 -15.29 25.41
N LYS A 280 -7.33 -14.88 25.87
CA LYS A 280 -6.10 -14.87 25.08
C LYS A 280 -5.62 -16.30 24.81
#